data_AF-A0A2T3J1N2-F1
#
_entry.id   AF-A0A2T3J1N2-F1
#
_cell.length_a   1.000
_cell.length_b   1.000
_cell.length_c   1.000
_cell.angle_alpha   90.00
_cell.angle_beta   90.00
_cell.angle_gamma   90.00
#
_symmetry.space_group_name_H-M   'P 1'
#
loop_
_entity.id
_entity.type
_entity.pdbx_description
1 polymer ?
#
loop_
_entity_poly.entity_id
_entity_poly.type
_entity_poly.pdbx_seq_one_letter_code
_entity_poly.pdbx_strand_id
1 'polypeptide(L)'
;MNKRAPLPALLCAFTGSSFASDWDTHILPWEEENPLSTLTIKIKGEDFTTATIVGAEVAHSHQGAQRLYINFIKMDKAKACDPSDTPRTATIRVNNQPVRMIQTCHLEEGLSLLQTTAQSDKGVNFIINAFRNSPDTVRIEHGSFEADLSAVGFTKAWEQGGGDAL
;
A
#
# COMPACT_ATOMS: atom_id res chain seq x y z
N MET A 1 75.49 2.55 -21.86
CA MET A 1 74.57 1.58 -22.51
C MET A 1 73.57 1.07 -21.47
N ASN A 2 72.30 0.95 -21.89
CA ASN A 2 71.11 0.39 -21.22
C ASN A 2 70.53 1.07 -19.98
N LYS A 3 69.63 2.05 -20.23
CA LYS A 3 68.54 2.45 -19.33
C LYS A 3 67.38 1.44 -19.48
N ARG A 4 66.92 0.85 -18.36
CA ARG A 4 65.62 0.14 -18.29
C ARG A 4 64.61 1.06 -17.61
N ALA A 5 63.50 1.35 -18.28
CA ALA A 5 62.34 2.00 -17.69
C ALA A 5 61.37 0.94 -17.14
N PRO A 6 60.74 1.15 -15.97
CA PRO A 6 59.67 0.28 -15.51
C PRO A 6 58.30 0.71 -16.09
N LEU A 7 57.53 -0.29 -16.53
CA LEU A 7 56.12 -0.16 -16.96
C LEU A 7 55.21 0.21 -15.78
N PRO A 8 54.13 0.98 -15.99
CA PRO A 8 53.08 1.16 -14.99
C PRO A 8 52.12 -0.04 -15.02
N ALA A 9 51.94 -0.69 -13.88
CA ALA A 9 50.88 -1.67 -13.68
C ALA A 9 49.53 -0.93 -13.56
N LEU A 10 48.68 -1.09 -14.57
CA LEU A 10 47.30 -0.62 -14.55
C LEU A 10 46.47 -1.61 -13.70
N LEU A 11 46.17 -1.25 -12.45
CA LEU A 11 45.18 -1.97 -11.65
C LEU A 11 43.78 -1.57 -12.16
N CYS A 12 43.15 -2.44 -12.94
CA CYS A 12 41.70 -2.37 -13.14
C CYS A 12 41.01 -2.77 -11.83
N ALA A 13 40.61 -1.78 -11.04
CA ALA A 13 39.66 -1.99 -9.96
C ALA A 13 38.31 -2.35 -10.59
N PHE A 14 37.92 -3.63 -10.50
CA PHE A 14 36.56 -4.05 -10.81
C PHE A 14 35.64 -3.45 -9.74
N THR A 15 34.98 -2.34 -10.07
CA THR A 15 33.83 -1.85 -9.31
C THR A 15 32.71 -2.86 -9.52
N GLY A 16 32.55 -3.80 -8.58
CA GLY A 16 31.38 -4.66 -8.52
C GLY A 16 30.15 -3.80 -8.27
N SER A 17 29.34 -3.58 -9.31
CA SER A 17 28.00 -3.02 -9.17
C SER A 17 27.18 -4.01 -8.35
N SER A 18 26.98 -3.71 -7.08
CA SER A 18 25.98 -4.37 -6.26
C SER A 18 24.62 -4.01 -6.86
N PHE A 19 24.04 -4.91 -7.66
CA PHE A 19 22.62 -4.83 -8.01
C PHE A 19 21.83 -5.10 -6.73
N ALA A 20 21.51 -4.02 -5.99
CA ALA A 20 20.39 -4.06 -5.07
C ALA A 20 19.16 -4.41 -5.93
N SER A 21 18.41 -5.43 -5.53
CA SER A 21 17.13 -5.73 -6.19
C SER A 21 16.16 -4.61 -5.82
N ASP A 22 16.14 -3.55 -6.62
CA ASP A 22 15.31 -2.39 -6.38
C ASP A 22 13.84 -2.79 -6.46
N TRP A 23 13.07 -2.35 -5.46
CA TRP A 23 11.62 -2.50 -5.47
C TRP A 23 11.04 -1.49 -6.46
N ASP A 24 10.27 -1.97 -7.43
CA ASP A 24 9.49 -1.12 -8.29
C ASP A 24 8.16 -0.79 -7.61
N THR A 25 7.81 0.50 -7.55
CA THR A 25 6.63 0.99 -6.83
C THR A 25 5.78 1.85 -7.74
N HIS A 26 4.53 1.43 -7.96
CA HIS A 26 3.53 2.15 -8.73
C HIS A 26 2.42 2.64 -7.81
N ILE A 27 2.11 3.93 -7.85
CA ILE A 27 1.01 4.54 -7.08
C ILE A 27 -0.04 5.02 -8.07
N LEU A 28 -1.25 4.49 -7.97
CA LEU A 28 -2.40 4.86 -8.77
C LEU A 28 -3.27 5.85 -7.98
N PRO A 29 -3.41 7.11 -8.42
CA PRO A 29 -4.20 8.11 -7.71
C PRO A 29 -5.71 7.84 -7.79
N TRP A 30 -6.49 8.65 -7.09
CA TRP A 30 -7.95 8.62 -7.19
C TRP A 30 -8.36 9.29 -8.51
N GLU A 31 -8.67 8.51 -9.53
CA GLU A 31 -8.97 9.00 -10.89
C GLU A 31 -10.44 8.77 -11.27
N GLU A 32 -10.93 9.48 -12.29
CA GLU A 32 -12.33 9.33 -12.75
C GLU A 32 -12.65 7.92 -13.27
N GLU A 33 -11.66 7.20 -13.80
CA GLU A 33 -11.80 5.82 -14.28
C GLU A 33 -11.86 4.80 -13.14
N ASN A 34 -11.39 5.18 -11.94
CA ASN A 34 -11.49 4.39 -10.71
C ASN A 34 -11.81 5.31 -9.51
N PRO A 35 -13.00 5.94 -9.48
CA PRO A 35 -13.28 7.09 -8.64
C PRO A 35 -13.42 6.76 -7.16
N LEU A 36 -13.42 5.47 -6.82
CA LEU A 36 -13.63 5.00 -5.45
C LEU A 36 -12.43 4.27 -4.89
N SER A 37 -11.27 4.21 -5.57
CA SER A 37 -10.09 3.60 -4.97
C SER A 37 -8.75 4.20 -5.42
N THR A 38 -7.73 3.96 -4.60
CA THR A 38 -6.30 4.19 -4.90
C THR A 38 -5.53 2.93 -4.53
N LEU A 39 -4.42 2.69 -5.22
CA LEU A 39 -3.64 1.47 -5.09
C LEU A 39 -2.15 1.78 -5.14
N THR A 40 -1.37 1.10 -4.33
CA THR A 40 0.08 1.09 -4.41
C THR A 40 0.55 -0.35 -4.58
N ILE A 41 1.25 -0.60 -5.68
CA ILE A 41 1.76 -1.90 -6.08
C ILE A 41 3.28 -1.86 -5.92
N LYS A 42 3.82 -2.78 -5.12
CA LYS A 42 5.26 -2.97 -4.92
C LYS A 42 5.68 -4.32 -5.46
N ILE A 43 6.64 -4.35 -6.37
CA ILE A 43 7.14 -5.57 -7.02
C ILE A 43 8.66 -5.64 -6.84
N LYS A 44 9.20 -6.82 -6.56
CA LYS A 44 10.65 -7.02 -6.46
C LYS A 44 11.18 -7.62 -7.75
N GLY A 45 11.93 -6.84 -8.53
CA GLY A 45 12.38 -7.25 -9.86
C GLY A 45 11.20 -7.45 -10.82
N GLU A 46 11.26 -8.46 -11.69
CA GLU A 46 10.21 -8.77 -12.68
C GLU A 46 9.24 -9.87 -12.20
N ASP A 47 9.37 -10.34 -10.96
CA ASP A 47 8.57 -11.43 -10.43
C ASP A 47 7.28 -10.92 -9.76
N PHE A 48 6.17 -10.96 -10.51
CA PHE A 48 4.85 -10.59 -10.01
C PHE A 48 4.36 -11.44 -8.83
N THR A 49 4.93 -12.61 -8.56
CA THR A 49 4.58 -13.40 -7.36
C THR A 49 5.09 -12.76 -6.07
N THR A 50 6.00 -11.78 -6.17
CA THR A 50 6.47 -10.97 -5.04
C THR A 50 5.61 -9.73 -4.80
N ALA A 51 4.59 -9.50 -5.63
CA ALA A 51 3.82 -8.28 -5.59
C ALA A 51 3.05 -8.13 -4.27
N THR A 52 3.17 -6.95 -3.69
CA THR A 52 2.43 -6.50 -2.52
C THR A 52 1.57 -5.33 -2.95
N ILE A 53 0.26 -5.42 -2.72
CA ILE A 53 -0.70 -4.38 -3.07
C ILE A 53 -1.32 -3.87 -1.78
N VAL A 54 -1.29 -2.56 -1.61
CA VAL A 54 -2.06 -1.87 -0.58
C VAL A 54 -2.97 -0.90 -1.29
N GLY A 55 -4.25 -0.86 -0.94
CA GLY A 55 -5.21 0.05 -1.52
C GLY A 55 -6.12 0.68 -0.49
N ALA A 56 -6.73 1.80 -0.85
CA ALA A 56 -7.86 2.36 -0.12
C ALA A 56 -9.07 2.45 -1.04
N GLU A 57 -10.25 2.17 -0.49
CA GLU A 57 -11.51 2.12 -1.22
C GLU A 57 -12.62 2.84 -0.44
N VAL A 58 -13.39 3.67 -1.12
CA VAL A 58 -14.61 4.29 -0.61
C VAL A 58 -15.78 3.37 -0.93
N ALA A 59 -16.38 2.79 0.11
CA ALA A 59 -17.54 1.90 -0.03
C ALA A 59 -18.51 2.10 1.13
N HIS A 60 -19.64 1.40 1.09
CA HIS A 60 -20.66 1.48 2.14
C HIS A 60 -20.59 0.27 3.06
N SER A 61 -20.69 0.52 4.36
CA SER A 61 -20.94 -0.55 5.33
C SER A 61 -22.31 -1.20 5.10
N HIS A 62 -22.56 -2.35 5.73
CA HIS A 62 -23.87 -3.02 5.67
C HIS A 62 -25.04 -2.12 6.13
N GLN A 63 -24.76 -1.13 6.98
CA GLN A 63 -25.75 -0.16 7.48
C GLN A 63 -25.91 1.06 6.56
N GLY A 64 -25.27 1.06 5.37
CA GLY A 64 -25.32 2.16 4.42
C GLY A 64 -24.44 3.35 4.76
N ALA A 65 -23.69 3.32 5.87
CA ALA A 65 -22.74 4.38 6.17
C ALA A 65 -21.52 4.28 5.24
N GLN A 66 -21.16 5.39 4.58
CA GLN A 66 -19.93 5.51 3.80
C GLN A 66 -18.71 5.31 4.69
N ARG A 67 -17.77 4.49 4.22
CA ARG A 67 -16.55 4.11 4.93
C ARG A 67 -15.36 4.14 3.97
N LEU A 68 -14.18 4.31 4.56
CA LEU A 68 -12.93 4.02 3.89
C LEU A 68 -12.47 2.63 4.34
N TYR A 69 -12.18 1.78 3.37
CA TYR A 69 -11.58 0.47 3.56
C TYR A 69 -10.13 0.50 3.11
N ILE A 70 -9.22 -0.09 3.89
CA ILE A 70 -7.83 -0.29 3.51
C ILE A 70 -7.63 -1.78 3.25
N ASN A 71 -7.21 -2.09 2.03
CA ASN A 71 -7.05 -3.43 1.49
C ASN A 71 -5.56 -3.77 1.41
N PHE A 72 -5.18 -4.98 1.82
CA PHE A 72 -3.82 -5.50 1.74
C PHE A 72 -3.86 -6.86 1.04
N ILE A 73 -3.09 -7.00 -0.02
CA ILE A 73 -3.00 -8.23 -0.82
C ILE A 73 -1.53 -8.60 -0.98
N LYS A 74 -1.23 -9.87 -0.75
CA LYS A 74 0.07 -10.46 -1.05
C LYS A 74 -0.12 -11.55 -2.10
N MET A 75 0.63 -11.45 -3.20
CA MET A 75 0.54 -12.41 -4.32
C MET A 75 1.37 -13.68 -4.09
N ASP A 76 2.20 -13.71 -3.05
CA ASP A 76 2.88 -14.96 -2.70
C ASP A 76 1.85 -15.99 -2.18
N LYS A 77 2.07 -17.27 -2.47
CA LYS A 77 1.14 -18.34 -2.06
C LYS A 77 1.06 -18.54 -0.54
N ALA A 78 1.73 -17.69 0.25
CA ALA A 78 1.64 -17.70 1.70
C ALA A 78 0.34 -17.00 2.12
N LYS A 79 -0.48 -17.69 2.91
CA LYS A 79 -1.70 -17.08 3.45
C LYS A 79 -1.33 -15.88 4.32
N ALA A 80 -1.74 -14.68 3.92
CA ALA A 80 -1.56 -13.47 4.70
C ALA A 80 -2.54 -13.41 5.90
N CYS A 81 -3.65 -14.15 5.82
CA CYS A 81 -4.65 -14.24 6.89
C CYS A 81 -5.46 -15.55 6.86
N ASP A 82 -6.18 -15.79 7.96
CA ASP A 82 -7.15 -16.89 8.12
C ASP A 82 -8.56 -16.29 8.30
N PRO A 83 -9.54 -16.65 7.44
CA PRO A 83 -10.93 -16.21 7.60
C PRO A 83 -11.56 -16.58 8.93
N SER A 84 -11.18 -17.71 9.53
CA SER A 84 -11.75 -18.18 10.80
C SER A 84 -11.36 -17.31 12.01
N ASP A 85 -10.31 -16.50 11.87
CA ASP A 85 -9.85 -15.54 12.86
C ASP A 85 -10.44 -14.13 12.67
N THR A 86 -11.46 -13.98 11.82
CA THR A 86 -12.07 -12.68 11.48
C THR A 86 -13.60 -12.68 11.61
N PRO A 87 -14.25 -11.53 11.92
CA PRO A 87 -13.66 -10.21 12.13
C PRO A 87 -12.88 -10.08 13.44
N ARG A 88 -11.77 -9.34 13.42
CA ARG A 88 -10.98 -9.05 14.63
C ARG A 88 -10.60 -7.57 14.72
N THR A 89 -10.19 -7.13 15.90
CA THR A 89 -9.55 -5.81 16.04
C THR A 89 -8.09 -5.89 15.61
N ALA A 90 -7.66 -4.96 14.75
CA ALA A 90 -6.27 -4.77 14.37
C ALA A 90 -5.85 -3.33 14.62
N THR A 91 -4.54 -3.07 14.64
CA THR A 91 -4.00 -1.71 14.67
C THR A 91 -3.21 -1.48 13.39
N ILE A 92 -3.59 -0.42 12.67
CA ILE A 92 -2.88 0.06 11.48
C ILE A 92 -2.28 1.41 11.83
N ARG A 93 -1.09 1.72 11.31
CA ARG A 93 -0.53 3.07 11.46
C ARG A 93 -0.83 3.86 10.19
N VAL A 94 -1.40 5.04 10.38
CA VAL A 94 -1.69 6.01 9.32
C VAL A 94 -0.90 7.27 9.64
N ASN A 95 0.06 7.63 8.78
CA ASN A 95 1.05 8.69 9.04
C ASN A 95 1.69 8.56 10.44
N ASN A 96 2.19 7.37 10.77
CA ASN A 96 2.78 7.04 12.07
C ASN A 96 1.84 7.12 13.29
N GLN A 97 0.54 7.34 13.10
CA GLN A 97 -0.44 7.33 14.19
C GLN A 97 -1.21 6.01 14.21
N PRO A 98 -1.27 5.29 15.35
CA PRO A 98 -2.00 4.04 15.43
C PRO A 98 -3.51 4.29 15.42
N VAL A 99 -4.23 3.55 14.57
CA VAL A 99 -5.69 3.56 14.46
C VAL A 99 -6.20 2.14 14.69
N ARG A 100 -7.21 2.00 15.55
CA ARG A 100 -7.90 0.72 15.76
C ARG A 100 -8.89 0.48 14.62
N MET A 101 -8.73 -0.67 13.97
CA MET A 101 -9.49 -1.09 12.81
C MET A 101 -10.22 -2.39 13.10
N ILE A 102 -11.36 -2.60 12.45
CA ILE A 102 -11.96 -3.91 12.26
C ILE A 102 -11.31 -4.51 11.02
N GLN A 103 -10.83 -5.75 11.12
CA GLN A 103 -10.18 -6.47 10.03
C GLN A 103 -10.97 -7.73 9.67
N THR A 104 -11.20 -7.92 8.37
CA THR A 104 -11.73 -9.13 7.75
C THR A 104 -10.70 -9.76 6.82
N CYS A 105 -10.86 -11.07 6.59
CA CYS A 105 -10.00 -11.84 5.69
C CYS A 105 -10.89 -12.53 4.65
N HIS A 106 -10.57 -12.31 3.38
CA HIS A 106 -11.23 -12.95 2.24
C HIS A 106 -10.21 -13.77 1.47
N LEU A 107 -10.60 -14.97 1.04
CA LEU A 107 -9.79 -15.83 0.20
C LEU A 107 -10.44 -15.91 -1.18
N GLU A 108 -9.74 -15.46 -2.22
CA GLU A 108 -10.20 -15.50 -3.60
C GLU A 108 -9.13 -16.11 -4.48
N GLU A 109 -9.45 -17.23 -5.14
CA GLU A 109 -8.56 -17.89 -6.13
C GLU A 109 -7.10 -18.15 -5.65
N GLY A 110 -6.92 -18.35 -4.34
CA GLY A 110 -5.60 -18.57 -3.74
C GLY A 110 -4.88 -17.30 -3.28
N LEU A 111 -5.48 -16.13 -3.46
CA LEU A 111 -5.06 -14.86 -2.89
C LEU A 111 -5.73 -14.62 -1.54
N SER A 112 -5.00 -13.92 -0.68
CA SER A 112 -5.45 -13.54 0.65
C SER A 112 -5.62 -12.02 0.71
N LEU A 113 -6.87 -11.58 0.78
CA LEU A 113 -7.26 -10.17 0.91
C LEU A 113 -7.56 -9.87 2.37
N LEU A 114 -6.75 -9.00 2.95
CA LEU A 114 -7.00 -8.39 4.24
C LEU A 114 -7.69 -7.05 4.01
N GLN A 115 -8.95 -6.94 4.43
CA GLN A 115 -9.70 -5.69 4.34
C GLN A 115 -9.91 -5.13 5.75
N THR A 116 -9.73 -3.81 5.91
CA THR A 116 -9.84 -3.16 7.21
C THR A 116 -10.58 -1.84 7.14
N THR A 117 -11.30 -1.47 8.21
CA THR A 117 -11.93 -0.15 8.32
C THR A 117 -11.88 0.33 9.77
N ALA A 118 -11.94 1.64 10.01
CA ALA A 118 -11.82 2.19 11.35
C ALA A 118 -12.99 1.75 12.25
N GLN A 119 -12.65 1.29 13.45
CA GLN A 119 -13.60 0.77 14.43
C GLN A 119 -14.50 1.86 15.04
N SER A 120 -14.02 3.11 15.07
CA SER A 120 -14.72 4.24 15.71
C SER A 120 -14.81 5.43 14.77
N ASP A 121 -15.81 6.29 14.97
CA ASP A 121 -16.00 7.51 14.17
C ASP A 121 -14.81 8.46 14.28
N LYS A 122 -14.17 8.52 15.45
CA LYS A 122 -12.92 9.25 15.62
C LYS A 122 -11.81 8.72 14.71
N GLY A 123 -11.70 7.39 14.58
CA GLY A 123 -10.75 6.75 13.67
C GLY A 123 -11.10 7.00 12.20
N VAL A 124 -12.39 6.92 11.85
CA VAL A 124 -12.88 7.25 10.50
C VAL A 124 -12.49 8.68 10.13
N ASN A 125 -12.84 9.65 10.98
CA ASN A 125 -12.52 11.06 10.76
C ASN A 125 -11.01 11.32 10.71
N PHE A 126 -10.23 10.63 11.55
CA PHE A 126 -8.78 10.74 11.52
C PHE A 126 -8.21 10.33 10.16
N ILE A 127 -8.62 9.17 9.63
CA ILE A 127 -8.11 8.67 8.36
C ILE A 127 -8.58 9.56 7.21
N ILE A 128 -9.86 9.94 7.15
CA ILE A 128 -10.39 10.86 6.13
C ILE A 128 -9.59 12.18 6.13
N ASN A 129 -9.32 12.74 7.30
CA ASN A 129 -8.54 13.97 7.41
C ASN A 129 -7.08 13.76 7.02
N ALA A 130 -6.50 12.59 7.26
CA ALA A 130 -5.15 12.27 6.79
C ALA A 130 -5.09 12.34 5.26
N PHE A 131 -6.06 11.78 4.54
CA PHE A 131 -6.11 11.88 3.09
C PHE A 131 -6.43 13.32 2.62
N ARG A 132 -7.45 13.97 3.17
CA ARG A 132 -7.85 15.35 2.76
C ARG A 132 -6.74 16.39 2.93
N ASN A 133 -5.93 16.25 3.97
CA ASN A 133 -4.91 17.24 4.32
C ASN A 133 -3.52 16.90 3.78
N SER A 134 -3.33 15.72 3.18
CA SER A 134 -2.05 15.35 2.58
C SER A 134 -2.00 15.84 1.14
N PRO A 135 -0.94 16.57 0.73
CA PRO A 135 -0.85 17.10 -0.64
C PRO A 135 -0.55 16.04 -1.70
N ASP A 136 -0.01 14.88 -1.30
CA ASP A 136 0.47 13.86 -2.23
C ASP A 136 0.09 12.44 -1.77
N THR A 137 0.60 11.99 -0.61
CA THR A 137 0.39 10.62 -0.14
C THR A 137 0.04 10.51 1.34
N VAL A 138 -0.55 9.37 1.73
CA VAL A 138 -0.78 8.93 3.11
C VAL A 138 -0.02 7.63 3.35
N ARG A 139 0.81 7.61 4.39
CA ARG A 139 1.57 6.43 4.80
C ARG A 139 0.68 5.44 5.53
N ILE A 140 0.67 4.19 5.08
CA ILE A 140 -0.06 3.07 5.69
C ILE A 140 0.91 1.96 6.07
N GLU A 141 0.80 1.49 7.31
CA GLU A 141 1.63 0.40 7.84
C GLU A 141 0.77 -0.62 8.61
N HIS A 142 0.93 -1.90 8.27
CA HIS A 142 0.24 -3.00 8.92
C HIS A 142 1.03 -4.30 8.81
N GLY A 143 1.61 -4.76 9.92
CA GLY A 143 2.48 -5.94 9.91
C GLY A 143 3.67 -5.74 8.98
N SER A 144 3.79 -6.59 7.95
CA SER A 144 4.83 -6.47 6.91
C SER A 144 4.43 -5.57 5.73
N PHE A 145 3.21 -5.04 5.71
CA PHE A 145 2.77 -4.12 4.67
C PHE A 145 3.19 -2.70 5.03
N GLU A 146 3.90 -2.06 4.10
CA GLU A 146 4.23 -0.64 4.11
C GLU A 146 3.90 -0.07 2.73
N ALA A 147 3.08 0.97 2.65
CA ALA A 147 2.83 1.65 1.39
C ALA A 147 2.44 3.12 1.60
N ASP A 148 2.72 3.91 0.58
CA ASP A 148 2.24 5.28 0.45
C ASP A 148 1.07 5.24 -0.52
N LEU A 149 -0.13 5.54 -0.05
CA LEU A 149 -1.34 5.62 -0.89
C LEU A 149 -1.51 7.06 -1.36
N SER A 150 -1.97 7.26 -2.58
CA SER A 150 -2.22 8.62 -3.07
C SER A 150 -3.34 9.30 -2.27
N ALA A 151 -3.15 10.58 -1.99
CA ALA A 151 -4.19 11.51 -1.51
C ALA A 151 -4.77 12.35 -2.65
N VAL A 152 -4.10 12.37 -3.81
CA VAL A 152 -4.50 13.16 -4.98
C VAL A 152 -5.85 12.66 -5.49
N GLY A 153 -6.85 13.55 -5.48
CA GLY A 153 -8.21 13.24 -5.91
C GLY A 153 -9.13 12.68 -4.81
N PHE A 154 -8.62 12.38 -3.62
CA PHE A 154 -9.40 11.76 -2.55
C PHE A 154 -10.67 12.54 -2.17
N THR A 155 -10.59 13.87 -2.03
CA THR A 155 -11.76 14.68 -1.63
C THR A 155 -12.90 14.53 -2.61
N LYS A 156 -12.61 14.56 -3.92
CA LYS A 156 -13.60 14.36 -4.98
C LYS A 156 -14.19 12.95 -4.94
N ALA A 157 -13.34 11.93 -4.82
CA ALA A 157 -13.76 10.53 -4.67
C ALA A 157 -14.69 10.32 -3.47
N TRP A 158 -14.33 10.89 -2.31
CA TRP A 158 -15.12 10.81 -1.10
C TRP A 158 -16.48 11.49 -1.26
N GLU A 159 -16.54 12.68 -1.86
CA GLU A 159 -17.79 13.40 -2.07
C GLU A 159 -18.72 12.70 -3.08
N GLN A 160 -18.16 12.05 -4.10
CA GLN A 160 -18.93 11.26 -5.07
C GLN A 160 -19.50 9.98 -4.45
N GLY A 161 -18.75 9.32 -3.56
CA GLY A 161 -19.21 8.11 -2.88
C GLY A 161 -20.36 8.35 -1.89
N GLY A 162 -20.56 9.59 -1.43
CA GLY A 162 -21.61 9.97 -0.47
C GLY A 162 -22.85 10.63 -1.09
N GLY A 163 -22.92 10.72 -2.42
CA GLY A 163 -24.08 11.28 -3.12
C GLY A 163 -25.33 10.44 -2.88
N ASP A 164 -26.45 11.10 -2.57
CA ASP A 164 -27.77 10.50 -2.32
C ASP A 164 -28.06 9.34 -3.27
N ALA A 165 -28.02 8.11 -2.74
CA ALA A 165 -28.81 7.02 -3.27
C ALA A 165 -30.24 7.18 -2.72
N LEU A 166 -30.96 8.19 -3.23
CA LEU A 166 -32.40 8.35 -3.11
C LEU A 166 -33.07 8.18 -4.47
#